data_AF-A0A974Y1C6-F1
#
_entry.id   AF-A0A974Y1C6-F1
#
_cell.length_a   1.000
_cell.length_b   1.000
_cell.length_c   1.000
_cell.angle_alpha   90.00
_cell.angle_beta   90.00
_cell.angle_gamma   90.00
#
_symmetry.space_group_name_H-M   'P 1'
#
loop_
_entity.id
_entity.type
_entity.pdbx_description
1 polymer ?
#
loop_
_entity_poly.entity_id
_entity_poly.type
_entity_poly.pdbx_seq_one_letter_code
_entity_poly.pdbx_strand_id
1 'polypeptide(L)'
;MSAVLKFLEAMGRTSSTAAMSDSEYAATVARLDIDAAQQRALLDRDHAALNDLLGGRATMFFGLVPAENDEPQRDDGEGEGEGEAPEQSPDTDRAD
;
A
#
# COMPACT_ATOMS: atom_id res chain seq x y z
N MET A 1 6.37 13.43 -6.79
CA MET A 1 5.97 12.84 -5.49
C MET A 1 6.11 13.92 -4.42
N SER A 2 5.00 14.32 -3.77
CA SER A 2 4.93 15.44 -2.82
C SER A 2 5.78 15.20 -1.56
N ALA A 3 6.37 16.27 -0.99
CA ALA A 3 7.13 16.20 0.25
C ALA A 3 6.29 15.68 1.43
N VAL A 4 5.01 16.07 1.50
CA VAL A 4 4.07 15.55 2.49
C VAL A 4 3.84 14.05 2.35
N LEU A 5 3.65 13.55 1.12
CA LEU A 5 3.40 12.13 0.89
C LEU A 5 4.61 11.28 1.27
N LYS A 6 5.82 11.74 0.96
CA LYS A 6 7.07 11.07 1.37
C LYS A 6 7.22 11.04 2.90
N PHE A 7 6.85 12.13 3.57
CA PHE A 7 6.86 12.20 5.03
C PHE A 7 5.86 11.20 5.65
N LEU A 8 4.61 11.20 5.18
CA LEU A 8 3.57 10.27 5.64
C LEU A 8 3.94 8.81 5.34
N GLU A 9 4.54 8.55 4.18
CA GLU A 9 5.02 7.22 3.79
C GLU A 9 6.17 6.75 4.70
N ALA A 10 7.15 7.62 4.99
CA ALA A 10 8.22 7.30 5.94
C ALA A 10 7.66 7.01 7.33
N MET A 11 6.70 7.81 7.78
CA MET A 11 5.99 7.60 9.04
C MET A 11 5.18 6.29 9.10
N GLY A 12 4.60 5.86 7.97
CA GLY A 12 3.85 4.59 7.90
C GLY A 12 4.76 3.36 7.76
N ARG A 13 5.89 3.51 7.06
CA ARG A 13 6.87 2.42 6.83
C ARG A 13 7.65 2.10 8.09
N THR A 14 8.02 3.12 8.85
CA THR A 14 8.67 2.93 10.13
C THR A 14 7.59 2.90 11.19
N SER A 15 7.35 1.74 11.82
CA SER A 15 6.49 1.59 13.02
C SER A 15 6.84 2.56 14.17
N SER A 16 7.92 3.35 14.03
CA SER A 16 8.39 4.39 14.93
C SER A 16 7.49 5.62 15.04
N THR A 17 6.35 5.72 14.35
CA THR A 17 5.37 6.77 14.65
C THR A 17 4.85 6.68 16.09
N ALA A 18 4.85 5.49 16.69
CA ALA A 18 4.60 5.31 18.12
C ALA A 18 5.76 5.79 19.02
N ALA A 19 6.95 6.04 18.46
CA ALA A 19 8.16 6.40 19.20
C ALA A 19 8.51 7.90 19.13
N MET A 20 7.85 8.68 18.28
CA MET A 20 8.12 10.11 18.14
C MET A 20 7.25 10.91 19.11
N SER A 21 7.87 11.75 19.93
CA SER A 21 7.14 12.68 20.80
C SER A 21 6.44 13.77 19.99
N ASP A 22 5.41 14.40 20.55
CA ASP A 22 4.67 15.48 19.87
C ASP A 22 5.56 16.68 19.50
N SER A 23 6.58 16.98 20.31
CA SER A 23 7.53 18.07 20.03
C SER A 23 8.47 17.72 18.88
N GLU A 24 8.94 16.47 18.79
CA GLU A 24 9.73 15.98 17.67
C GLU A 24 8.90 15.95 16.39
N TYR A 25 7.63 15.54 16.47
CA TYR A 25 6.70 15.58 15.36
C TYR A 25 6.53 17.02 14.85
N ALA A 26 6.20 17.97 15.72
CA ALA A 26 6.02 19.37 15.35
C ALA A 26 7.29 19.98 14.75
N ALA A 27 8.46 19.69 15.32
CA ALA A 27 9.75 20.14 14.79
C ALA A 27 10.06 19.56 13.40
N THR A 28 9.63 18.33 13.14
CA THR A 28 9.82 17.68 11.84
C THR A 28 8.89 18.28 10.80
N VAL A 29 7.61 18.48 11.14
CA VAL A 29 6.62 19.14 10.28
C VAL A 29 7.03 20.58 9.94
N ALA A 30 7.64 21.31 10.88
CA ALA A 30 8.14 22.66 10.67
C ALA A 30 9.30 22.75 9.65
N ARG A 31 10.03 21.65 9.44
CA ARG A 31 11.16 21.56 8.48
C ARG A 31 10.74 21.12 7.09
N LEU A 32 9.48 20.72 6.89
CA LEU A 32 8.99 20.32 5.59
C LEU A 32 8.79 21.55 4.70
N ASP A 33 9.28 21.46 3.46
CA ASP A 33 9.01 22.45 2.42
C ASP A 33 7.65 22.16 1.77
N ILE A 34 6.58 22.58 2.46
CA ILE A 34 5.18 22.36 2.11
C ILE A 34 4.37 23.63 2.32
N ASP A 35 3.18 23.69 1.75
CA ASP A 35 2.30 24.85 1.95
C ASP A 35 1.81 24.96 3.41
N ALA A 36 1.41 26.18 3.79
CA ALA A 36 0.98 26.48 5.15
C ALA A 36 -0.31 25.72 5.56
N ALA A 37 -1.21 25.43 4.63
CA ALA A 37 -2.43 24.68 4.91
C ALA A 37 -2.12 23.20 5.19
N GLN A 38 -1.20 22.59 4.42
CA GLN A 38 -0.70 21.24 4.65
C GLN A 38 0.07 21.16 5.97
N GLN A 39 0.92 22.14 6.27
CA GLN A 39 1.64 22.20 7.55
C GLN A 39 0.68 22.28 8.73
N ARG A 40 -0.35 23.14 8.63
CA ARG A 40 -1.37 23.28 9.67
C ARG A 40 -2.16 21.99 9.85
N ALA A 41 -2.59 21.36 8.76
CA ALA A 41 -3.36 20.11 8.80
C ALA A 41 -2.53 18.96 9.40
N LEU A 42 -1.22 18.91 9.15
CA LEU A 42 -0.31 17.98 9.85
C LEU A 42 -0.24 18.26 11.36
N LEU A 43 0.01 19.52 11.76
CA LEU A 43 0.13 19.88 13.17
C LEU A 43 -1.14 19.63 13.98
N ASP A 44 -2.30 19.88 13.39
CA ASP A 44 -3.61 19.63 14.01
C ASP A 44 -4.05 18.16 13.90
N ARG A 45 -3.28 17.33 13.19
CA ARG A 45 -3.62 15.95 12.81
C ARG A 45 -5.01 15.85 12.16
N ASP A 46 -5.35 16.84 11.33
CA ASP A 46 -6.60 16.90 10.59
C ASP A 46 -6.50 16.04 9.33
N HIS A 47 -6.93 14.78 9.47
CA HIS A 47 -6.89 13.81 8.38
C HIS A 47 -7.85 14.17 7.24
N ALA A 48 -8.95 14.87 7.53
CA ALA A 48 -9.92 15.27 6.51
C ALA A 48 -9.34 16.39 5.64
N ALA A 49 -8.79 17.43 6.28
CA ALA A 49 -8.11 18.52 5.57
C ALA A 49 -6.89 18.02 4.78
N LEU A 50 -6.10 17.10 5.35
CA LEU A 50 -4.99 16.48 4.62
C LEU A 50 -5.46 15.71 3.38
N ASN A 51 -6.54 14.94 3.48
CA ASN A 51 -7.10 14.23 2.34
C ASN A 51 -7.54 15.21 1.25
N ASP A 52 -8.27 16.26 1.60
CA ASP A 52 -8.73 17.25 0.62
C ASP A 52 -7.57 17.98 -0.07
N LEU A 53 -6.56 18.41 0.70
CA LEU A 53 -5.38 19.11 0.18
C LEU A 53 -4.51 18.24 -0.73
N LEU A 54 -4.52 16.92 -0.51
CA LEU A 54 -3.73 15.96 -1.29
C LEU A 54 -4.49 15.37 -2.49
N GLY A 55 -5.71 15.83 -2.75
CA GLY A 55 -6.56 15.26 -3.80
C GLY A 55 -7.01 13.83 -3.47
N GLY A 56 -7.09 13.51 -2.19
CA GLY A 56 -7.59 12.25 -1.66
C GLY A 56 -9.04 12.03 -2.08
N ARG A 57 -9.38 10.77 -2.37
CA ARG A 57 -10.75 10.39 -2.67
C ARG A 57 -11.53 10.27 -1.37
N ALA A 58 -12.53 11.12 -1.18
CA ALA A 58 -13.42 11.09 -0.01
C ALA A 58 -14.15 9.74 0.18
N THR A 59 -14.26 8.93 -0.88
CA THR A 59 -14.87 7.61 -0.80
C THR A 59 -14.16 6.64 -1.75
N MET A 60 -13.69 5.53 -1.21
CA MET A 60 -13.18 4.39 -1.96
C MET A 60 -14.06 3.18 -1.64
N PHE A 61 -14.74 2.64 -2.64
CA PHE A 61 -15.51 1.42 -2.51
C PHE A 61 -14.66 0.25 -3.03
N PHE A 62 -14.38 -0.72 -2.17
CA PHE A 62 -13.81 -2.00 -2.56
C PHE A 62 -14.92 -3.03 -2.59
N GLY A 63 -15.37 -3.39 -3.79
CA GLY A 63 -16.32 -4.48 -4.00
C GLY A 63 -15.56 -5.77 -4.28
N LEU A 64 -15.69 -6.75 -3.40
CA LEU A 64 -15.30 -8.13 -3.71
C LEU A 64 -16.52 -8.80 -4.35
N VAL A 65 -16.47 -9.04 -5.65
CA VAL A 65 -17.50 -9.81 -6.34
C VAL A 65 -17.04 -11.27 -6.32
N PRO A 66 -17.79 -12.19 -5.69
CA PRO A 66 -17.48 -13.61 -5.80
C PRO A 66 -17.55 -14.01 -7.27
N ALA A 67 -16.62 -14.85 -7.72
CA ALA A 67 -16.76 -15.47 -9.03
C ALA A 67 -18.12 -16.17 -9.05
N GLU A 68 -18.95 -15.85 -10.04
CA GLU A 68 -20.08 -16.69 -10.40
C GLU A 68 -19.46 -18.07 -10.68
N ASN A 69 -20.08 -19.15 -10.17
CA ASN A 69 -19.59 -20.49 -10.47
C ASN A 69 -19.64 -20.66 -11.99
N ASP A 70 -18.52 -20.42 -12.67
CA ASP A 70 -18.29 -20.90 -14.01
C ASP A 70 -18.36 -22.41 -13.90
N GLU A 71 -19.54 -22.97 -14.22
CA GLU A 71 -19.61 -24.38 -14.52
C GLU A 71 -18.53 -24.63 -15.58
N PRO A 72 -17.65 -25.63 -15.38
CA PRO A 72 -16.54 -25.85 -16.28
C PRO A 72 -17.09 -26.04 -17.69
N GLN A 73 -16.77 -25.10 -18.58
CA GLN A 73 -17.05 -25.23 -19.99
C GLN A 73 -16.29 -26.47 -20.45
N ARG A 74 -17.02 -27.55 -20.81
CA ARG A 74 -16.41 -28.72 -21.43
C ARG A 74 -15.76 -28.25 -22.72
N ASP A 75 -14.44 -28.31 -22.73
CA ASP A 75 -13.64 -28.16 -23.93
C ASP A 75 -13.68 -29.50 -24.66
N ASP A 76 -14.50 -29.57 -25.71
CA ASP A 76 -14.59 -30.72 -26.61
C ASP A 76 -13.45 -30.66 -27.66
N GLY A 77 -12.37 -29.94 -27.39
CA GLY A 77 -11.22 -29.74 -28.28
C GLY A 77 -10.12 -30.76 -28.07
N GLU A 78 -10.14 -31.84 -28.87
CA GLU A 78 -8.97 -32.67 -29.10
C GLU A 78 -7.82 -31.82 -29.68
N GLY A 79 -6.74 -31.64 -28.91
CA GLY A 79 -5.57 -30.87 -29.35
C GLY A 79 -4.40 -31.05 -28.40
N GLU A 80 -3.54 -32.01 -28.73
CA GLU A 80 -2.31 -32.36 -28.03
C GLU A 80 -1.40 -31.13 -27.81
N GLY A 81 -1.01 -30.90 -26.56
CA GLY A 81 -0.09 -29.84 -26.17
C GLY A 81 0.84 -30.32 -25.07
N GLU A 82 1.88 -31.07 -25.44
CA GLU A 82 3.04 -31.27 -24.59
C GLU A 82 3.74 -29.92 -24.40
N GLY A 83 3.59 -29.33 -23.21
CA GLY A 83 4.26 -28.10 -22.79
C GLY A 83 4.83 -28.30 -21.39
N GLU A 84 6.15 -28.41 -21.32
CA GLU A 84 6.98 -28.78 -20.17
C GLU A 84 6.62 -28.04 -18.87
N ALA A 85 6.44 -28.81 -17.79
CA ALA A 85 6.41 -28.29 -16.43
C ALA A 85 7.80 -27.75 -16.06
N PRO A 86 7.94 -26.57 -15.44
CA PRO A 86 9.23 -26.17 -14.89
C PRO A 86 9.54 -27.06 -13.67
N GLU A 87 10.51 -27.95 -13.83
CA GLU A 87 11.13 -28.72 -12.75
C GLU A 87 11.68 -27.76 -11.69
N GLN A 88 11.03 -27.70 -10.53
CA GLN A 88 11.66 -27.12 -9.35
C GLN A 88 12.63 -28.15 -8.78
N SER A 89 13.92 -27.87 -8.90
CA SER A 89 15.00 -28.62 -8.28
C SER A 89 14.77 -28.72 -6.76
N PRO A 90 14.78 -29.91 -6.13
CA PRO A 90 14.92 -30.00 -4.70
C PRO A 90 16.40 -29.76 -4.36
N ASP A 91 16.72 -28.56 -3.89
CA ASP A 91 18.03 -28.32 -3.30
C ASP A 91 18.09 -28.97 -1.90
N THR A 92 19.20 -29.66 -1.77
CA THR A 92 19.74 -30.56 -0.77
C THR A 92 19.66 -30.15 0.71
N ASP A 93 19.78 -31.20 1.54
CA ASP A 93 20.47 -31.25 2.84
C ASP A 93 19.62 -31.13 4.12
N ARG A 94 19.23 -32.29 4.66
CA ARG A 94 19.27 -32.54 6.11
C ARG A 94 19.28 -34.05 6.41
N ALA A 95 20.48 -34.63 6.46
CA ALA A 95 20.71 -35.89 7.17
C ALA A 95 21.10 -35.56 8.62
N ASP A 96 20.33 -36.06 9.58
CA ASP A 96 20.74 -36.29 10.97
C ASP A 96 20.74 -37.82 11.17
#